data_AF-A0A212DHQ9-F1
#
_entry.id   AF-A0A212DHQ9-F1
#
_cell.length_a   1.000
_cell.length_b   1.000
_cell.length_c   1.000
_cell.angle_alpha   90.00
_cell.angle_beta   90.00
_cell.angle_gamma   90.00
#
_symmetry.space_group_name_H-M   'P 1'
#
loop_
_entity.id
_entity.type
_entity.pdbx_description
1 polymer ?
#
loop_
_entity_poly.entity_id
_entity_poly.type
_entity_poly.pdbx_seq_one_letter_code
_entity_poly.pdbx_strand_id
1 'polypeptide(L)'
;MGDVRDRGLVYSLASTLQAVWLGQTACVHGGKTYSHGEVWHPAFRSFGPLPCIVCTCQDGRQDCQRVICPTEYPCQHPEKVAGKCCKICPEDKADPGHSEISATKCPKASGRVLVHTSVSPSPDNLRRFALEREASEQVEIYLWKLVKGIFHLIQIKKVRKQDFQKEAQNFRLLTGTHEGGTLG
;
A
#
# COMPACT_ATOMS: atom_id res chain seq x y z
N MET A 1 -26.14 -17.18 -32.10
CA MET A 1 -24.91 -16.40 -32.28
C MET A 1 -25.19 -14.99 -31.75
N GLY A 2 -25.12 -14.80 -30.43
CA GLY A 2 -25.35 -13.50 -29.78
C GLY A 2 -24.00 -12.92 -29.37
N ASP A 3 -23.72 -11.72 -29.83
CA ASP A 3 -22.41 -11.10 -29.90
C ASP A 3 -21.80 -10.79 -28.51
N VAL A 4 -20.64 -11.41 -28.20
CA VAL A 4 -19.89 -11.22 -26.95
C VAL A 4 -19.21 -9.84 -26.88
N ARG A 5 -19.05 -9.12 -28.00
CA ARG A 5 -18.41 -7.80 -28.03
C ARG A 5 -19.35 -6.70 -27.53
N ASP A 6 -20.65 -6.90 -27.60
CA ASP A 6 -21.65 -5.92 -27.16
C ASP A 6 -21.69 -5.77 -25.63
N ARG A 7 -21.53 -6.86 -24.88
CA ARG A 7 -21.48 -6.84 -23.41
C ARG A 7 -20.34 -5.97 -22.88
N GLY A 8 -19.16 -6.02 -23.51
CA GLY A 8 -18.00 -5.22 -23.11
C GLY A 8 -18.24 -3.71 -23.28
N LEU A 9 -18.94 -3.32 -24.36
CA LEU A 9 -19.33 -1.93 -24.59
C LEU A 9 -20.40 -1.48 -23.58
N VAL A 10 -21.39 -2.33 -23.29
CA VAL A 10 -22.44 -2.05 -22.30
C VAL A 10 -21.87 -1.89 -20.89
N TYR A 11 -20.91 -2.71 -20.46
CA TYR A 11 -20.25 -2.55 -19.15
C TYR A 11 -19.40 -1.27 -19.06
N SER A 12 -18.71 -0.92 -20.16
CA SER A 12 -17.93 0.33 -20.24
C SER A 12 -18.86 1.56 -20.18
N LEU A 13 -19.96 1.53 -20.95
CA LEU A 13 -20.97 2.59 -20.97
C LEU A 13 -21.69 2.72 -19.62
N ALA A 14 -22.04 1.61 -18.96
CA ALA A 14 -22.64 1.61 -17.62
C ALA A 14 -21.69 2.18 -16.56
N SER A 15 -20.39 1.89 -16.65
CA SER A 15 -19.36 2.45 -15.77
C SER A 15 -19.18 3.95 -16.00
N THR A 16 -19.20 4.40 -17.26
CA THR A 16 -19.17 5.83 -17.60
C THR A 16 -20.45 6.55 -17.19
N LEU A 17 -21.63 5.91 -17.30
CA LEU A 17 -22.90 6.46 -16.86
C LEU A 17 -22.97 6.53 -15.33
N GLN A 18 -22.45 5.54 -14.59
CA GLN A 18 -22.27 5.63 -13.13
C GLN A 18 -21.32 6.77 -12.75
N ALA A 19 -20.22 6.97 -13.47
CA ALA A 19 -19.30 8.09 -13.23
C ALA A 19 -19.96 9.46 -13.53
N VAL A 20 -20.82 9.54 -14.56
CA VAL A 20 -21.57 10.76 -14.92
C VAL A 20 -22.71 11.04 -13.94
N TRP A 21 -23.40 10.01 -13.42
CA TRP A 21 -24.48 10.16 -12.43
C TRP A 21 -23.98 10.50 -11.03
N LEU A 22 -22.72 10.22 -10.70
CA LEU A 22 -22.15 10.54 -9.39
C LEU A 22 -21.75 12.01 -9.24
N GLY A 23 -21.73 12.81 -10.31
CA GLY A 23 -21.59 14.27 -10.26
C GLY A 23 -20.42 14.79 -9.41
N GLN A 24 -19.38 13.97 -9.20
CA GLN A 24 -18.35 14.27 -8.23
C GLN A 24 -17.44 15.39 -8.74
N THR A 25 -17.43 16.50 -8.00
CA THR A 25 -16.71 17.70 -8.36
C THR A 25 -15.22 17.53 -8.04
N ALA A 26 -14.37 17.99 -8.96
CA ALA A 26 -12.93 18.03 -8.76
C ALA A 26 -12.53 19.20 -7.85
N CYS A 27 -11.45 19.04 -7.08
CA CYS A 27 -10.87 20.10 -6.27
C CYS A 27 -9.76 20.81 -7.04
N VAL A 28 -9.58 22.11 -6.83
CA VAL A 28 -8.46 22.86 -7.42
C VAL A 28 -7.63 23.47 -6.31
N HIS A 29 -6.34 23.11 -6.25
CA HIS A 29 -5.40 23.63 -5.26
C HIS A 29 -4.04 23.92 -5.88
N GLY A 30 -3.49 25.11 -5.65
CA GLY A 30 -2.15 25.48 -6.14
C GLY A 30 -2.00 25.42 -7.66
N GLY A 31 -3.09 25.57 -8.42
CA GLY A 31 -3.10 25.45 -9.89
C GLY A 31 -3.14 24.01 -10.41
N LYS A 32 -3.35 23.02 -9.54
CA LYS A 32 -3.56 21.61 -9.90
C LYS A 32 -5.00 21.20 -9.63
N THR A 33 -5.54 20.35 -10.50
CA THR A 33 -6.87 19.76 -10.36
C THR A 33 -6.74 18.35 -9.80
N TYR A 34 -7.54 18.06 -8.78
CA TYR A 34 -7.55 16.80 -8.04
C TYR A 34 -8.92 16.15 -8.19
N SER A 35 -8.95 14.88 -8.59
CA SER A 35 -10.19 14.12 -8.73
C SER A 35 -10.76 13.76 -7.36
N HIS A 36 -12.07 13.49 -7.27
CA HIS A 36 -12.64 12.99 -6.01
C HIS A 36 -11.91 11.73 -5.51
N GLY A 37 -11.58 11.70 -4.22
CA GLY A 37 -10.80 10.65 -3.57
C GLY A 37 -9.28 10.77 -3.77
N GLU A 38 -8.81 11.73 -4.57
CA GLU A 38 -7.37 11.96 -4.73
C GLU A 38 -6.78 12.55 -3.45
N VAL A 39 -5.60 12.04 -3.07
CA VAL A 39 -4.88 12.41 -1.84
C VAL A 39 -3.54 13.03 -2.23
N TRP A 40 -3.19 14.18 -1.64
CA TRP A 40 -1.93 14.86 -1.94
C TRP A 40 -1.35 15.60 -0.73
N HIS A 41 -0.05 15.87 -0.80
CA HIS A 41 0.61 16.84 0.06
C HIS A 41 0.55 18.23 -0.61
N PRO A 42 -0.03 19.25 0.04
CA PRO A 42 -0.07 20.58 -0.55
C PRO A 42 1.33 21.17 -0.63
N ALA A 43 1.54 22.04 -1.60
CA ALA A 43 2.76 22.81 -1.73
C ALA A 43 2.37 24.28 -1.84
N PHE A 44 2.96 25.13 -1.01
CA PHE A 44 2.73 26.56 -1.07
C PHE A 44 3.85 27.22 -1.87
N ARG A 45 3.53 28.20 -2.72
CA ARG A 45 4.51 28.79 -3.65
C ARG A 45 5.79 29.29 -2.97
N SER A 46 5.66 29.88 -1.77
CA SER A 46 6.80 30.40 -0.99
C SER A 46 7.41 29.42 0.02
N PHE A 47 6.69 28.37 0.44
CA PHE A 47 7.15 27.45 1.49
C PHE A 47 7.50 26.04 0.97
N GLY A 48 7.23 25.76 -0.31
CA GLY A 48 7.45 24.46 -0.91
C GLY A 48 6.47 23.39 -0.40
N PRO A 49 6.81 22.10 -0.55
CA PRO A 49 5.98 20.97 -0.13
C PRO A 49 5.78 20.95 1.40
N LEU A 50 4.55 20.67 1.82
CA LEU A 50 4.19 20.48 3.23
C LEU A 50 3.96 18.98 3.51
N PRO A 51 5.02 18.20 3.79
CA PRO A 51 4.91 16.75 3.90
C PRO A 51 4.07 16.30 5.11
N CYS A 52 3.85 17.19 6.08
CA CYS A 52 3.04 16.90 7.27
C CYS A 52 1.56 17.24 7.14
N ILE A 53 1.11 17.72 5.99
CA ILE A 53 -0.30 17.95 5.71
C ILE A 53 -0.71 17.01 4.59
N VAL A 54 -1.79 16.27 4.78
CA VAL A 54 -2.37 15.40 3.76
C VAL A 54 -3.77 15.93 3.47
N CYS A 55 -4.04 16.23 2.21
CA CYS A 55 -5.34 16.68 1.75
C CYS A 55 -6.00 15.62 0.88
N THR A 56 -7.32 15.51 0.99
CA THR A 56 -8.15 14.62 0.18
C THR A 56 -9.26 15.43 -0.47
N CYS A 57 -9.53 15.17 -1.75
CA CYS A 57 -10.65 15.80 -2.43
C CYS A 57 -11.93 15.01 -2.16
N GLN A 58 -12.90 15.64 -1.52
CA GLN A 58 -14.21 15.09 -1.23
C GLN A 58 -15.27 15.90 -1.96
N ASP A 59 -15.48 15.57 -3.23
CA ASP A 59 -16.58 16.11 -4.04
C ASP A 59 -16.55 17.66 -4.07
N GLY A 60 -15.47 18.20 -4.62
CA GLY A 60 -15.21 19.64 -4.68
C GLY A 60 -14.71 20.26 -3.37
N ARG A 61 -14.85 19.56 -2.23
CA ARG A 61 -14.34 20.01 -0.94
C ARG A 61 -12.95 19.44 -0.65
N GLN A 62 -11.99 20.31 -0.41
CA GLN A 62 -10.67 19.92 0.11
C GLN A 62 -10.76 19.69 1.62
N ASP A 63 -10.44 18.47 2.07
CA ASP A 63 -10.29 18.13 3.49
C ASP A 63 -8.81 17.85 3.79
N CYS A 64 -8.21 18.59 4.71
CA CYS A 64 -6.78 18.48 5.03
C CYS A 64 -6.56 18.18 6.50
N GLN A 65 -5.72 17.19 6.76
CA GLN A 65 -5.38 16.72 8.08
C GLN A 65 -3.87 16.78 8.30
N ARG A 66 -3.45 17.02 9.55
CA ARG A 66 -2.05 16.99 9.92
C ARG A 66 -1.63 15.55 10.19
N VAL A 67 -0.51 15.12 9.62
CA VAL A 67 0.14 13.86 9.94
C VAL A 67 0.63 13.92 11.39
N ILE A 68 0.14 13.01 12.23
CA ILE A 68 0.62 12.83 13.59
C ILE A 68 1.79 11.85 13.53
N CYS A 69 2.98 12.31 13.94
CA CYS A 69 4.15 11.45 13.99
C CYS A 69 4.20 10.67 15.31
N PRO A 70 4.86 9.50 15.31
CA PRO A 70 5.15 8.77 16.54
C PRO A 70 5.91 9.66 17.55
N THR A 71 5.55 9.52 18.83
CA THR A 71 6.31 10.12 19.93
C THR A 71 7.57 9.31 20.24
N GLU A 72 7.53 8.00 19.97
CA GLU A 72 8.62 7.05 20.19
C GLU A 72 9.05 6.43 18.86
N TYR A 73 10.35 6.22 18.71
CA TYR A 73 10.97 5.64 17.52
C TYR A 73 11.81 4.42 17.92
N PRO A 74 11.93 3.39 17.07
CA PRO A 74 12.65 2.15 17.37
C PRO A 74 14.19 2.30 17.30
N CYS A 75 14.72 3.48 17.58
CA CYS A 75 16.15 3.79 17.60
C CYS A 75 16.41 4.97 18.54
N GLN A 76 17.62 5.08 19.06
CA GLN A 76 17.97 6.18 19.96
C GLN A 76 18.06 7.54 19.24
N HIS A 77 18.46 7.54 17.97
CA HIS A 77 18.72 8.76 17.21
C HIS A 77 17.88 8.82 15.93
N PRO A 78 16.55 9.06 16.03
CA PRO A 78 15.71 9.24 14.85
C PRO A 78 16.06 10.56 14.14
N GLU A 79 16.27 10.48 12.84
CA GLU A 79 16.75 11.58 12.00
C GLU A 79 15.64 12.20 11.17
N LYS A 80 15.69 13.53 11.00
CA LYS A 80 14.78 14.26 10.13
C LYS A 80 15.30 14.24 8.69
N VAL A 81 14.52 13.63 7.78
CA VAL A 81 14.86 13.56 6.36
C VAL A 81 14.05 14.57 5.55
N ALA A 82 14.72 15.23 4.59
CA ALA A 82 14.11 16.18 3.68
C ALA A 82 12.92 15.54 2.93
N GLY A 83 11.80 16.26 2.84
CA GLY A 83 10.59 15.80 2.17
C GLY A 83 9.75 14.76 2.94
N LYS A 84 10.18 14.29 4.12
CA LYS A 84 9.38 13.40 4.98
C LYS A 84 8.76 14.17 6.14
N CYS A 85 7.55 13.83 6.56
CA CYS A 85 6.95 14.47 7.73
C CYS A 85 7.62 14.01 9.02
N CYS A 86 7.67 12.69 9.21
CA CYS A 86 8.17 12.09 10.43
C CYS A 86 9.67 11.82 10.32
N LYS A 87 10.33 11.69 11.48
CA LYS A 87 11.71 11.21 11.53
C LYS A 87 11.77 9.76 11.05
N ILE A 88 12.95 9.33 10.64
CA ILE A 88 13.23 7.92 10.33
C ILE A 88 14.35 7.43 11.24
N CYS A 89 14.40 6.13 11.48
CA CYS A 89 15.60 5.52 12.03
C CYS A 89 16.55 5.23 10.86
N PRO A 90 17.75 5.83 10.80
CA PRO A 90 18.74 5.43 9.82
C PRO A 90 19.03 3.93 10.01
N GLU A 91 19.09 3.17 8.92
CA GLU A 91 19.65 1.81 8.98
C GLU A 91 21.13 1.99 9.34
N ASP A 92 21.57 1.35 10.43
CA ASP A 92 22.91 1.49 10.97
C ASP A 92 23.94 1.39 9.85
N LYS A 93 24.74 2.45 9.66
CA LYS A 93 26.08 2.28 9.10
C LYS A 93 26.77 1.32 10.05
N ALA A 94 26.95 0.09 9.62
CA ALA A 94 27.49 -0.98 10.44
C ALA A 94 28.79 -0.55 11.14
N ASP A 95 28.69 -0.22 12.42
CA ASP A 95 29.81 -0.16 13.35
C ASP A 95 29.72 -1.42 14.23
N PRO A 96 30.72 -2.32 14.20
CA PRO A 96 30.66 -3.62 14.86
C PRO A 96 31.00 -3.52 16.35
N GLY A 97 30.33 -2.63 17.09
CA GLY A 97 30.70 -2.31 18.46
C GLY A 97 29.53 -1.87 19.33
N HIS A 98 28.99 -2.83 20.06
CA HIS A 98 28.34 -2.67 21.37
C HIS A 98 26.80 -2.49 21.48
N SER A 99 26.24 -3.49 22.17
CA SER A 99 24.98 -3.59 22.92
C SER A 99 23.63 -3.44 22.22
N GLU A 100 22.91 -4.56 22.24
CA GLU A 100 21.48 -4.72 22.14
C GLU A 100 20.72 -3.68 22.99
N ILE A 101 19.76 -2.97 22.36
CA ILE A 101 18.36 -2.84 22.79
C ILE A 101 17.54 -2.45 21.55
N SER A 102 16.69 -3.40 21.14
CA SER A 102 15.39 -3.27 20.47
C SER A 102 15.18 -2.13 19.46
N ALA A 103 15.98 -2.11 18.38
CA ALA A 103 15.34 -1.91 17.09
C ALA A 103 14.36 -3.05 16.92
N THR A 104 13.09 -2.76 16.63
CA THR A 104 12.17 -3.72 16.02
C THR A 104 12.73 -4.04 14.63
N LYS A 105 13.84 -4.78 14.60
CA LYS A 105 14.10 -5.79 13.58
C LYS A 105 12.73 -6.44 13.39
N CYS A 106 12.23 -6.50 12.15
CA CYS A 106 11.23 -7.52 11.86
C CYS A 106 11.72 -8.78 12.59
N PRO A 107 10.88 -9.43 13.44
CA PRO A 107 11.31 -10.64 14.14
C PRO A 107 12.08 -11.43 13.10
N LYS A 108 13.35 -11.77 13.38
CA LYS A 108 14.12 -12.65 12.50
C LYS A 108 13.23 -13.88 12.37
N ALA A 109 12.42 -13.89 11.33
CA ALA A 109 11.59 -15.01 11.02
C ALA A 109 12.64 -15.97 10.51
N SER A 110 13.03 -16.91 11.36
CA SER A 110 13.86 -18.02 10.94
C SER A 110 13.14 -18.65 9.75
N GLY A 111 13.65 -18.42 8.56
CA GLY A 111 13.04 -18.92 7.33
C GLY A 111 12.56 -17.87 6.32
N ARG A 112 12.47 -18.36 5.08
CA ARG A 112 12.11 -17.59 3.89
C ARG A 112 10.65 -17.12 3.95
N VAL A 113 10.42 -15.85 3.63
CA VAL A 113 9.07 -15.30 3.43
C VAL A 113 8.90 -14.98 1.95
N LEU A 114 7.87 -15.54 1.32
CA LEU A 114 7.47 -15.21 -0.05
C LEU A 114 6.20 -14.37 -0.03
N VAL A 115 6.22 -13.26 -0.75
CA VAL A 115 5.07 -12.37 -0.90
C VAL A 115 4.59 -12.52 -2.33
N HIS A 116 3.35 -12.96 -2.51
CA HIS A 116 2.70 -13.07 -3.81
C HIS A 116 1.61 -12.01 -3.96
N THR A 117 1.40 -11.54 -5.18
CA THR A 117 0.32 -10.61 -5.55
C THR A 117 -0.58 -11.26 -6.59
N SER A 118 -1.90 -11.03 -6.52
CA SER A 118 -2.81 -11.53 -7.55
C SER A 118 -2.47 -10.98 -8.94
N VAL A 119 -2.57 -11.82 -9.98
CA VAL A 119 -2.25 -11.48 -11.39
C VAL A 119 -3.46 -10.90 -12.12
N SER A 120 -4.67 -11.20 -11.67
CA SER A 120 -5.92 -10.77 -12.29
C SER A 120 -6.42 -9.39 -11.77
N PRO A 121 -7.12 -8.62 -12.62
CA PRO A 121 -7.86 -7.44 -12.18
C PRO A 121 -9.03 -7.95 -11.36
N SER A 122 -8.93 -7.87 -10.03
CA SER A 122 -10.05 -8.29 -9.21
C SER A 122 -11.22 -7.35 -9.52
N PRO A 123 -12.44 -7.86 -9.77
CA PRO A 123 -13.60 -6.98 -9.81
C PRO A 123 -13.64 -6.21 -8.47
N ASP A 124 -14.03 -4.93 -8.50
CA ASP A 124 -14.14 -4.02 -7.33
C ASP A 124 -12.88 -3.45 -6.68
N ASN A 125 -11.84 -3.08 -7.45
CA ASN A 125 -10.67 -2.38 -6.87
C ASN A 125 -10.00 -3.18 -5.73
N LEU A 126 -10.11 -4.50 -5.79
CA LEU A 126 -9.58 -5.42 -4.79
C LEU A 126 -8.15 -5.83 -5.15
N ARG A 127 -7.30 -5.98 -4.13
CA ARG A 127 -5.92 -6.45 -4.25
C ARG A 127 -5.67 -7.55 -3.23
N ARG A 128 -5.18 -8.69 -3.71
CA ARG A 128 -4.85 -9.84 -2.86
C ARG A 128 -3.34 -9.96 -2.73
N PHE A 129 -2.86 -10.06 -1.50
CA PHE A 129 -1.47 -10.41 -1.21
C PHE A 129 -1.44 -11.70 -0.41
N ALA A 130 -0.67 -12.69 -0.87
CA ALA A 130 -0.47 -13.93 -0.12
C ALA A 130 0.93 -13.92 0.49
N LEU A 131 0.99 -14.15 1.79
CA LEU A 131 2.23 -14.22 2.55
C LEU A 131 2.48 -15.67 2.95
N GLU A 132 3.49 -16.28 2.33
CA GLU A 132 3.94 -17.62 2.65
C GLU A 132 5.19 -17.52 3.51
N ARG A 133 5.13 -18.10 4.72
CA ARG A 133 6.29 -18.24 5.61
C ARG A 133 6.75 -19.68 5.59
N GLU A 134 8.05 -19.91 5.46
CA GLU A 134 8.63 -21.26 5.48
C GLU A 134 8.24 -22.03 6.74
N ALA A 135 8.38 -21.42 7.92
CA ALA A 135 8.05 -22.01 9.21
C ALA A 135 6.55 -22.23 9.49
N SER A 136 5.64 -21.86 8.57
CA SER A 136 4.19 -21.99 8.75
C SER A 136 3.59 -22.99 7.77
N GLU A 137 2.67 -23.84 8.22
CA GLU A 137 1.87 -24.72 7.35
C GLU A 137 0.74 -23.98 6.60
N GLN A 138 0.52 -22.70 6.95
CA GLN A 138 -0.52 -21.85 6.42
C GLN A 138 0.05 -20.64 5.67
N VAL A 139 -0.65 -20.23 4.61
CA VAL A 139 -0.44 -19.00 3.85
C VAL A 139 -1.50 -17.99 4.27
N GLU A 140 -1.08 -16.76 4.56
CA GLU A 140 -1.97 -15.66 4.95
C GLU A 140 -2.32 -14.82 3.72
N ILE A 141 -3.57 -14.85 3.29
CA ILE A 141 -4.08 -14.06 2.16
C ILE A 141 -4.77 -12.80 2.70
N TYR A 142 -4.15 -11.66 2.46
CA TYR A 142 -4.68 -10.34 2.77
C TYR A 142 -5.51 -9.82 1.59
N LEU A 143 -6.77 -9.49 1.85
CA LEU A 143 -7.67 -8.83 0.90
C LEU A 143 -7.73 -7.34 1.24
N TRP A 144 -7.28 -6.51 0.30
CA TRP A 144 -7.32 -5.06 0.42
C TRP A 144 -8.30 -4.51 -0.61
N LYS A 145 -9.14 -3.56 -0.21
CA LYS A 145 -10.03 -2.82 -1.11
C LYS A 145 -9.53 -1.39 -1.25
N LEU A 146 -9.28 -0.96 -2.47
CA LEU A 146 -9.02 0.44 -2.76
C LEU A 146 -10.35 1.19 -2.75
N VAL A 147 -10.58 1.94 -1.68
CA VAL A 147 -11.74 2.81 -1.48
C VAL A 147 -11.25 4.24 -1.50
N LYS A 148 -11.68 5.04 -2.47
CA LYS A 148 -11.33 6.47 -2.56
C LYS A 148 -9.81 6.72 -2.44
N GLY A 149 -9.00 5.98 -3.22
CA GLY A 149 -7.55 6.14 -3.25
C GLY A 149 -6.78 5.50 -2.10
N ILE A 150 -7.45 4.96 -1.07
CA ILE A 150 -6.83 4.35 0.09
C ILE A 150 -7.09 2.84 0.10
N PHE A 151 -6.05 2.04 0.36
CA PHE A 151 -6.21 0.60 0.56
C PHE A 151 -6.68 0.31 1.99
N HIS A 152 -7.89 -0.25 2.11
CA HIS A 152 -8.45 -0.75 3.35
C HIS A 152 -8.29 -2.26 3.41
N LEU A 153 -7.67 -2.78 4.47
CA LEU A 153 -7.66 -4.21 4.74
C LEU A 153 -9.06 -4.64 5.12
N ILE A 154 -9.69 -5.48 4.29
CA ILE A 154 -11.06 -5.95 4.53
C ILE A 154 -11.07 -7.34 5.17
N GLN A 155 -10.06 -8.19 4.89
CA GLN A 155 -10.02 -9.54 5.43
C GLN A 155 -8.59 -10.13 5.39
N ILE A 156 -8.28 -10.98 6.37
CA ILE A 156 -7.14 -11.90 6.34
C ILE A 156 -7.72 -13.33 6.32
N LYS A 157 -7.31 -14.14 5.34
CA LYS A 157 -7.67 -15.56 5.24
C LYS A 157 -6.44 -16.42 5.45
N LYS A 158 -6.55 -17.45 6.30
CA LYS A 158 -5.50 -18.47 6.46
C LYS A 158 -5.88 -19.70 5.65
N VAL A 159 -5.03 -20.09 4.73
CA VAL A 159 -5.21 -21.29 3.90
C VAL A 159 -4.03 -22.22 4.08
N ARG A 160 -4.22 -23.54 4.03
CA ARG A 160 -3.09 -24.48 4.08
C ARG A 160 -2.26 -24.32 2.82
N LYS A 161 -0.93 -24.47 2.91
CA LYS A 161 -0.02 -24.40 1.75
C LYS A 161 -0.46 -25.32 0.61
N GLN A 162 -0.89 -26.55 0.93
CA GLN A 162 -1.39 -27.52 -0.07
C GLN A 162 -2.62 -27.02 -0.84
N ASP A 163 -3.53 -26.33 -0.15
CA ASP A 163 -4.73 -25.77 -0.78
C ASP A 163 -4.42 -24.49 -1.56
N PHE A 164 -3.44 -23.70 -1.09
CA PHE A 164 -2.95 -22.51 -1.79
C PHE A 164 -2.35 -22.84 -3.17
N GLN A 165 -1.69 -23.99 -3.33
CA GLN A 165 -1.14 -24.41 -4.64
C GLN A 165 -2.21 -24.48 -5.75
N LYS A 166 -3.46 -24.80 -5.41
CA LYS A 166 -4.59 -24.81 -6.36
C LYS A 166 -4.96 -23.39 -6.84
N GLU A 167 -4.74 -22.38 -5.98
CA GLU A 167 -4.97 -20.97 -6.28
C GLU A 167 -3.72 -20.25 -6.79
N ALA A 168 -2.53 -20.86 -6.69
CA ALA A 168 -1.24 -20.22 -6.97
C ALA A 168 -1.13 -19.66 -8.39
N GLN A 169 -1.82 -20.27 -9.37
CA GLN A 169 -1.92 -19.76 -10.74
C GLN A 169 -2.53 -18.35 -10.85
N ASN A 170 -3.31 -17.93 -9.85
CA ASN A 170 -3.89 -16.59 -9.78
C ASN A 170 -2.97 -15.56 -9.11
N PHE A 171 -1.77 -15.97 -8.69
CA PHE A 171 -0.80 -15.16 -7.98
C PHE A 171 0.56 -15.17 -8.71
N ARG A 172 1.26 -14.03 -8.68
CA ARG A 172 2.66 -13.92 -9.10
C ARG A 172 3.52 -13.58 -7.89
N LEU A 173 4.74 -14.10 -7.85
CA LEU A 173 5.71 -13.72 -6.82
C LEU A 173 6.06 -12.23 -6.97
N LEU A 174 5.91 -11.47 -5.89
CA LEU A 174 6.26 -10.05 -5.82
C LEU A 174 7.68 -9.87 -5.30
N THR A 175 7.99 -10.50 -4.17
CA THR A 175 9.32 -10.45 -3.53
C THR A 175 9.48 -11.61 -2.56
N GLY A 176 10.72 -11.91 -2.19
CA GLY A 176 11.05 -12.87 -1.14
C GLY A 176 12.21 -12.38 -0.30
N THR A 177 12.23 -12.75 0.98
CA THR A 177 13.37 -12.49 1.86
C THR A 177 14.42 -13.57 1.67
N HIS A 178 15.67 -13.20 1.34
CA HIS A 178 16.80 -14.12 1.40
C HIS A 178 17.46 -13.97 2.77
N GLU A 179 17.71 -15.08 3.48
CA GLU A 179 18.56 -15.04 4.67
C GLU A 179 19.97 -14.55 4.27
N GLY A 180 20.64 -13.78 5.12
CA GLY A 180 21.99 -13.29 4.85
C GLY A 180 22.91 -14.44 4.45
N GLY A 181 23.22 -14.52 3.16
CA GLY A 181 24.27 -15.37 2.62
C GLY A 181 25.54 -14.55 2.58
N THR A 182 26.48 -14.86 3.47
CA THR A 182 27.91 -14.62 3.26
C THR A 182 28.28 -15.07 1.85
N LEU A 183 28.60 -14.12 0.98
CA LEU A 183 29.42 -14.40 -0.19
C LEU A 183 30.87 -14.23 0.27
N GLY A 184 31.57 -15.37 0.35
CA GLY A 184 33.02 -15.41 0.50
C GLY A 184 33.75 -15.03 -0.78
#